data_AF-A0A7X6PW32-F1
#
_entry.id   AF-A0A7X6PW32-F1
#
_cell.length_a   1.000
_cell.length_b   1.000
_cell.length_c   1.000
_cell.angle_alpha   90.00
_cell.angle_beta   90.00
_cell.angle_gamma   90.00
#
_symmetry.space_group_name_H-M   'P 1'
#
loop_
_entity.id
_entity.type
_entity.pdbx_description
1 polymer ?
#
loop_
_entity_poly.entity_id
_entity_poly.type
_entity_poly.pdbx_seq_one_letter_code
_entity_poly.pdbx_strand_id
1 'polypeptide(L)'
;MAGGYTGKILRVNLTDKSITTIDTAKYEEFGGGYGMGTAIFWDLAVAPGKWDMKDPYDPQNVLPFMAGPLAATGVPGAGRTNICGMSPETYPTSEFWRGNF
;
A
#
# COMPACT_ATOMS: atom_id res chain seq x y z
N MET A 1 16.64 -10.82 -6.15
CA MET A 1 16.01 -9.63 -6.74
C MET A 1 16.16 -9.68 -8.26
N ALA A 2 15.11 -10.10 -8.95
CA ALA A 2 15.03 -10.22 -10.41
C ALA A 2 13.56 -10.06 -10.81
N GLY A 3 13.25 -9.54 -12.01
CA GLY A 3 11.87 -9.59 -12.55
C GLY A 3 11.00 -8.34 -12.36
N GLY A 4 11.56 -7.12 -12.36
CA GLY A 4 10.79 -5.87 -12.48
C GLY A 4 10.57 -5.07 -11.20
N TYR A 5 10.94 -5.61 -10.03
CA TYR A 5 10.94 -4.84 -8.78
C TYR A 5 12.14 -3.90 -8.67
N THR A 6 11.89 -2.66 -8.25
CA THR A 6 12.95 -1.66 -7.94
C THR A 6 13.74 -1.99 -6.67
N GLY A 7 13.21 -2.87 -5.81
CA GLY A 7 13.90 -3.36 -4.61
C GLY A 7 13.74 -2.48 -3.36
N LYS A 8 13.08 -1.34 -3.47
CA LYS A 8 12.81 -0.43 -2.34
C LYS A 8 11.42 0.15 -2.42
N ILE A 9 10.81 0.31 -1.24
CA ILE A 9 9.53 0.98 -1.02
C ILE A 9 9.81 2.20 -0.16
N LEU A 10 9.41 3.39 -0.62
CA LEU A 10 9.53 4.60 0.17
C LEU A 10 8.46 4.62 1.26
N ARG A 11 8.86 4.87 2.51
CA ARG A 11 7.95 5.08 3.63
C ARG A 11 8.13 6.49 4.16
N VAL A 12 7.05 7.26 4.13
CA VAL A 12 6.99 8.63 4.66
C VAL A 12 5.98 8.65 5.81
N ASN A 13 6.42 9.06 6.99
CA ASN A 13 5.53 9.33 8.11
C ASN A 13 5.31 10.84 8.22
N LEU A 14 4.07 11.30 8.05
CA LEU A 14 3.73 12.71 8.05
C LEU A 14 3.66 13.32 9.46
N THR A 15 3.48 12.49 10.50
CA THR A 15 3.41 12.95 11.90
C THR A 15 4.79 13.36 12.41
N ASP A 16 5.81 12.54 12.20
CA ASP A 16 7.19 12.79 12.65
C ASP A 16 8.13 13.29 11.54
N LYS A 17 7.63 13.36 10.30
CA LYS A 17 8.36 13.77 9.08
C LYS A 17 9.55 12.85 8.74
N SER A 18 9.57 11.62 9.24
CA SER A 18 10.60 10.65 8.91
C SER A 18 10.41 10.08 7.51
N ILE A 19 11.54 9.88 6.82
CA ILE A 19 11.62 9.26 5.50
C ILE A 19 12.54 8.06 5.62
N THR A 20 12.00 6.88 5.34
CA THR A 20 12.69 5.59 5.46
C THR A 20 12.42 4.75 4.22
N THR A 21 13.12 3.63 4.09
CA THR A 21 12.88 2.67 3.01
C THR A 21 12.61 1.30 3.59
N ILE A 22 11.66 0.58 3.01
CA ILE A 22 11.43 -0.83 3.26
C ILE A 22 11.97 -1.63 2.06
N ASP A 23 12.64 -2.75 2.31
CA ASP A 23 13.04 -3.66 1.24
C ASP A 23 11.79 -4.29 0.60
N THR A 24 11.70 -4.24 -0.74
CA THR A 24 10.58 -4.86 -1.47
C THR A 24 10.48 -6.36 -1.19
N ALA A 25 11.59 -7.03 -0.91
CA ALA A 25 11.61 -8.46 -0.61
C ALA A 25 10.70 -8.85 0.57
N LYS A 26 10.44 -7.92 1.51
CA LYS A 26 9.51 -8.16 2.64
C LYS A 26 8.08 -8.46 2.18
N TYR A 27 7.68 -7.94 1.02
CA TYR A 27 6.30 -8.05 0.52
C TYR A 27 6.23 -8.62 -0.91
N GLU A 28 7.33 -9.14 -1.44
CA GLU A 28 7.41 -9.67 -2.80
C GLU A 28 6.47 -10.87 -3.02
N GLU A 29 6.19 -11.64 -1.96
CA GLU A 29 5.24 -12.77 -2.01
C GLU A 29 3.81 -12.34 -2.37
N PHE A 30 3.46 -11.08 -2.12
CA PHE A 30 2.16 -10.51 -2.48
C PHE A 30 2.12 -9.98 -3.93
N GLY A 31 3.16 -10.24 -4.71
CA GLY A 31 3.32 -9.76 -6.07
C GLY A 31 3.64 -8.27 -6.10
N GLY A 32 2.66 -7.42 -6.36
CA GLY A 32 2.86 -5.97 -6.43
C GLY A 32 1.54 -5.23 -6.46
N GLY A 33 1.59 -3.91 -6.69
CA GLY A 33 0.39 -3.08 -6.77
C GLY A 33 -0.53 -3.30 -5.57
N TYR A 34 -1.76 -3.78 -5.84
CA TYR A 34 -2.77 -4.00 -4.81
C TYR A 34 -2.37 -5.02 -3.73
N GLY A 35 -1.76 -6.15 -4.10
CA GLY A 35 -1.41 -7.20 -3.14
C GLY A 35 -0.39 -6.69 -2.12
N MET A 36 0.68 -6.09 -2.62
CA MET A 36 1.71 -5.48 -1.79
C MET A 36 1.18 -4.29 -0.96
N GLY A 37 0.34 -3.44 -1.56
CA GLY A 37 -0.29 -2.34 -0.84
C GLY A 37 -1.17 -2.82 0.32
N THR A 38 -1.99 -3.84 0.07
CA THR A 38 -2.81 -4.48 1.11
C THR A 38 -1.93 -5.02 2.23
N ALA A 39 -0.89 -5.80 1.93
CA ALA A 39 -0.01 -6.36 2.95
C ALA A 39 0.64 -5.26 3.82
N ILE A 40 1.09 -4.17 3.20
CA ILE A 40 1.67 -3.01 3.91
C ILE A 40 0.63 -2.35 4.83
N PHE A 41 -0.61 -2.16 4.36
CA PHE A 41 -1.66 -1.58 5.19
C PHE A 41 -1.92 -2.43 6.44
N TRP A 42 -2.05 -3.75 6.28
CA TRP A 42 -2.31 -4.63 7.43
C TRP A 42 -1.12 -4.72 8.40
N ASP A 43 0.12 -4.71 7.90
CA ASP A 43 1.32 -4.72 8.74
C ASP A 43 1.51 -3.43 9.54
N LEU A 44 1.19 -2.28 8.94
CA LEU A 44 1.49 -0.96 9.52
C LEU A 44 0.30 -0.29 10.23
N ALA A 45 -0.93 -0.48 9.74
CA ALA A 45 -2.13 0.20 10.25
C ALA A 45 -2.98 -0.70 11.16
N VAL A 46 -3.10 -2.00 10.85
CA VAL A 46 -4.04 -2.93 11.51
C VAL A 46 -3.30 -3.91 12.44
N ALA A 47 -2.26 -3.43 13.14
CA ALA A 47 -1.33 -4.23 13.95
C ALA A 47 -1.98 -5.47 14.63
N PRO A 48 -1.33 -6.65 14.65
CA PRO A 48 -1.93 -7.88 15.18
C PRO A 48 -2.55 -7.68 16.58
N GLY A 49 -3.86 -7.85 16.68
CA GLY A 49 -4.64 -7.62 17.91
C GLY A 49 -5.40 -6.30 17.97
N LYS A 50 -5.23 -5.41 16.99
CA LYS A 50 -5.95 -4.13 16.81
C LYS A 50 -6.68 -4.10 15.47
N TRP A 51 -7.64 -5.01 15.31
CA TRP A 51 -8.38 -5.24 14.07
C TRP A 51 -9.59 -4.30 13.88
N ASP A 52 -9.62 -3.17 14.59
CA ASP A 52 -10.78 -2.32 14.76
C ASP A 52 -10.61 -0.91 14.17
N MET A 53 -9.70 -0.74 13.20
CA MET A 53 -9.55 0.52 12.50
C MET A 53 -10.85 0.89 11.76
N LYS A 54 -11.58 1.85 12.33
CA LYS A 54 -12.90 2.31 11.87
C LYS A 54 -12.94 3.78 11.46
N ASP A 55 -11.93 4.55 11.86
CA ASP A 55 -11.85 5.98 11.52
C ASP A 55 -10.89 6.18 10.33
N PRO A 56 -11.37 6.66 9.18
CA PRO A 56 -10.54 6.90 7.99
C PRO A 56 -9.58 8.08 8.17
N TYR A 57 -9.82 8.91 9.18
CA TYR A 57 -9.02 10.09 9.49
C TYR A 57 -8.01 9.84 10.62
N ASP A 58 -7.95 8.64 11.19
CA ASP A 58 -6.93 8.28 12.18
C ASP A 58 -5.53 8.39 11.53
N PRO A 59 -4.55 9.06 12.17
CA PRO A 59 -3.17 9.14 11.68
C PRO A 59 -2.48 7.79 11.44
N GLN A 60 -3.00 6.71 11.99
CA GLN A 60 -2.56 5.34 11.73
C GLN A 60 -2.98 4.83 10.34
N ASN A 61 -3.90 5.51 9.64
CA ASN A 61 -4.30 5.14 8.29
C ASN A 61 -3.10 5.23 7.35
N VAL A 62 -2.74 4.11 6.75
CA VAL A 62 -1.67 4.05 5.76
C VAL A 62 -2.29 4.08 4.37
N LEU A 63 -1.70 4.89 3.48
CA LEU A 63 -2.09 4.99 2.08
C LEU A 63 -0.93 4.48 1.19
N PRO A 64 -0.86 3.18 0.86
CA PRO A 64 0.16 2.67 -0.03
C PRO A 64 -0.11 3.09 -1.48
N PHE A 65 0.90 3.68 -2.12
CA PHE A 65 0.91 4.01 -3.55
C PHE A 65 1.86 3.03 -4.25
N MET A 66 1.29 2.02 -4.90
CA MET A 66 2.06 0.86 -5.35
C MET A 66 1.88 0.61 -6.84
N ALA A 67 3.00 0.43 -7.52
CA ALA A 67 3.05 -0.11 -8.88
C ALA A 67 3.26 -1.63 -8.86
N GLY A 68 2.87 -2.31 -9.94
CA GLY A 68 3.21 -3.71 -10.16
C GLY A 68 4.62 -3.88 -10.76
N PRO A 69 5.23 -5.07 -10.68
CA PRO A 69 6.56 -5.34 -11.25
C PRO A 69 6.65 -5.15 -12.78
N LEU A 70 5.51 -5.19 -13.48
CA LEU A 70 5.45 -5.00 -14.92
C LEU A 70 5.37 -3.52 -15.33
N ALA A 71 5.21 -2.60 -14.38
CA ALA A 71 5.16 -1.17 -14.68
C ALA A 71 6.47 -0.71 -15.33
N ALA A 72 6.36 0.10 -16.39
CA ALA A 72 7.50 0.60 -17.18
C ALA A 72 8.38 -0.47 -17.88
N THR A 73 7.92 -1.72 -17.98
CA THR A 73 8.68 -2.80 -18.66
C THR A 73 8.42 -2.90 -20.17
N GLY A 74 7.46 -2.13 -20.71
CA GLY A 74 7.03 -2.21 -22.10
C GLY A 74 5.88 -3.20 -22.36
N VAL A 75 5.44 -3.96 -21.36
CA VAL A 75 4.23 -4.79 -21.46
C VAL A 75 2.99 -3.91 -21.68
N PRO A 76 2.23 -4.11 -22.77
CA PRO A 76 1.04 -3.30 -23.05
C PRO A 76 0.03 -3.33 -21.91
N GLY A 77 -0.42 -2.15 -21.46
CA GLY A 77 -1.42 -2.01 -20.40
C GLY A 77 -0.92 -2.21 -18.96
N ALA A 78 0.37 -2.47 -18.74
CA ALA A 78 0.93 -2.75 -17.42
C ALA A 78 1.33 -1.53 -16.58
N GLY A 79 0.93 -0.31 -16.98
CA GLY A 79 1.34 0.95 -16.34
C GLY A 79 0.45 1.44 -15.18
N ARG A 80 -0.35 0.55 -14.58
CA ARG A 80 -1.32 0.95 -13.54
C ARG A 80 -0.66 1.21 -12.19
N THR A 81 -1.22 2.16 -11.46
CA THR A 81 -0.90 2.41 -10.04
C THR A 81 -2.10 2.05 -9.18
N ASN A 82 -1.85 1.42 -8.04
CA ASN A 82 -2.87 1.12 -7.04
C ASN A 82 -2.67 2.04 -5.82
N ILE A 83 -3.77 2.58 -5.31
CA ILE A 83 -3.86 3.22 -4.01
C ILE A 83 -4.88 2.46 -3.17
N CYS A 84 -4.57 2.15 -1.93
CA CYS A 84 -5.52 1.51 -1.02
C CYS A 84 -5.40 2.06 0.39
N GLY A 85 -6.38 1.76 1.23
CA GLY A 85 -6.42 2.19 2.63
C GLY A 85 -7.85 2.22 3.13
N MET A 86 -8.02 2.76 4.33
CA MET A 86 -9.34 2.90 4.94
C MET A 86 -10.09 4.08 4.30
N SER A 87 -11.28 3.83 3.74
CA SER A 87 -12.04 4.80 2.95
C SER A 87 -13.07 5.58 3.76
N PRO A 88 -13.16 6.92 3.62
CA PRO A 88 -14.23 7.72 4.19
C PRO A 88 -15.53 7.72 3.37
N GLU A 89 -15.51 7.23 2.13
CA GLU A 89 -16.67 7.30 1.23
C GLU A 89 -17.77 6.31 1.60
N THR A 90 -17.42 5.16 2.16
CA THR A 90 -18.33 4.03 2.33
C THR A 90 -19.25 4.27 3.54
N TYR A 91 -20.22 5.15 3.39
CA TYR A 91 -21.24 5.40 4.40
C TYR A 91 -22.27 4.26 4.41
N PRO A 92 -22.70 3.75 5.58
CA PRO A 92 -22.42 4.23 6.94
C PRO A 92 -21.19 3.60 7.62
N THR A 93 -20.56 2.60 7.02
CA THR A 93 -19.45 1.84 7.63
C THR A 93 -18.20 1.97 6.79
N SER A 94 -17.21 2.70 7.29
CA SER A 94 -15.91 2.82 6.63
C SER A 94 -15.25 1.45 6.46
N GLU A 95 -14.74 1.19 5.26
CA GLU A 95 -14.11 -0.08 4.91
C GLU A 95 -12.79 0.13 4.17
N PHE A 96 -11.97 -0.92 4.15
CA PHE A 96 -10.78 -0.92 3.32
C PHE A 96 -11.16 -0.95 1.84
N TRP A 97 -10.66 0.01 1.09
CA TRP A 97 -10.96 0.15 -0.34
C TRP A 97 -9.71 0.36 -1.17
N ARG A 98 -9.87 0.25 -2.50
CA ARG A 98 -8.81 0.46 -3.48
C ARG A 98 -9.27 1.33 -4.63
N GLY A 99 -8.38 2.22 -5.07
CA GLY A 99 -8.47 2.98 -6.32
C GLY A 99 -7.30 2.63 -7.24
N ASN A 100 -7.46 2.90 -8.53
CA ASN A 100 -6.38 2.78 -9.50
C ASN A 100 -6.45 3.89 -10.56
N PHE A 101 -5.31 4.09 -11.23
CA PHE A 101 -5.21 4.87 -12.47
C PHE A 101 -4.19 4.20 -13.40
#